data_AF-A0A5J4WJN9-F1
#
_entry.id   AF-A0A5J4WJN9-F1
#
_cell.length_a   1.000
_cell.length_b   1.000
_cell.length_c   1.000
_cell.angle_alpha   90.00
_cell.angle_beta   90.00
_cell.angle_gamma   90.00
#
_symmetry.space_group_name_H-M   'P 1'
#
loop_
_entity.id
_entity.type
_entity.pdbx_description
1 polymer ?
#
loop_
_entity_poly.entity_id
_entity_poly.type
_entity_poly.pdbx_seq_one_letter_code
_entity_poly.pdbx_strand_id
1 'polypeptide(L)' 'MDVERAERIFRAKLAEQAELYSEFARIGMEIAKTGEELTEEERSLVSVAFKSEIGQLRSSWRVLSSIETREQQRG' A
#
# COMPACT_ATOMS: atom_id res chain seq x y z
N MET A 1 -10.80 8.98 20.18
CA MET A 1 -9.65 8.39 19.46
C MET A 1 -8.43 8.57 20.32
N ASP A 2 -7.65 7.51 20.50
CA ASP A 2 -6.34 7.58 21.12
C ASP A 2 -5.42 8.51 20.30
N VAL A 3 -4.57 9.29 20.98
CA VAL A 3 -3.66 10.27 20.36
C VAL A 3 -2.71 9.58 19.39
N GLU A 4 -2.22 8.40 19.77
CA GLU A 4 -1.32 7.61 18.94
C GLU A 4 -2.00 7.13 17.65
N ARG A 5 -3.28 6.72 17.75
CA ARG A 5 -4.08 6.30 16.59
C ARG A 5 -4.34 7.46 15.63
N ALA A 6 -4.68 8.64 16.16
CA ALA A 6 -4.86 9.84 15.36
C ALA A 6 -3.57 10.27 14.64
N GLU A 7 -2.41 10.15 15.31
CA GLU A 7 -1.11 10.42 14.71
C GLU A 7 -0.79 9.44 13.57
N ARG A 8 -1.06 8.14 13.75
CA ARG A 8 -0.88 7.13 12.69
C ARG A 8 -1.76 7.44 11.47
N ILE A 9 -3.03 7.79 11.66
CA ILE A 9 -3.93 8.18 10.56
C ILE A 9 -3.40 9.41 9.83
N PHE A 10 -2.94 10.42 10.57
CA PHE A 10 -2.37 11.63 9.97
C PHE A 10 -1.12 11.33 9.13
N ARG A 11 -0.20 10.51 9.66
CA ARG A 11 0.98 10.06 8.91
C ARG A 11 0.62 9.23 7.68
N ALA A 12 -0.41 8.39 7.77
CA ALA A 12 -0.89 7.59 6.64
C ALA A 12 -1.38 8.48 5.50
N LYS A 13 -2.17 9.52 5.81
CA LYS A 13 -2.62 10.52 4.83
C LYS A 13 -1.48 11.30 4.21
N LEU A 14 -0.46 11.66 5.00
CA LEU A 14 0.72 12.35 4.49
C LEU A 14 1.53 11.45 3.53
N ALA A 15 1.70 10.18 3.88
CA ALA A 15 2.37 9.19 3.03
C ALA A 15 1.62 8.94 1.73
N GLU A 16 0.28 8.88 1.78
CA GLU A 16 -0.57 8.81 0.59
C GLU A 16 -0.37 10.02 -0.33
N GLN A 17 -0.43 11.24 0.22
CA GLN A 17 -0.22 12.49 -0.53
C GLN A 17 1.19 12.60 -1.14
N ALA A 18 2.18 11.99 -0.48
CA ALA A 18 3.57 11.94 -0.94
C ALA A 18 3.88 10.75 -1.87
N GLU A 19 2.88 9.93 -2.21
CA GLU A 19 3.04 8.70 -3.00
C GLU A 19 4.05 7.70 -2.41
N LEU A 20 4.25 7.73 -1.09
CA LEU A 20 5.13 6.80 -0.37
C LEU A 20 4.37 5.52 0.00
N TYR A 21 3.99 4.74 -1.02
CA TYR A 21 3.06 3.61 -0.87
C TYR A 21 3.54 2.51 0.08
N SER A 22 4.85 2.26 0.17
CA SER A 22 5.43 1.28 1.12
C SER A 22 5.29 1.74 2.57
N GLU A 23 5.56 3.02 2.84
CA GLU A 23 5.35 3.62 4.17
C GLU A 23 3.86 3.69 4.51
N PHE A 24 3.02 4.00 3.52
CA PHE A 24 1.58 4.00 3.67
C PHE A 24 1.03 2.60 4.02
N ALA A 25 1.52 1.54 3.36
CA ALA A 25 1.16 0.15 3.66
C ALA A 25 1.62 -0.27 5.07
N ARG A 26 2.84 0.13 5.47
CA ARG A 26 3.38 -0.10 6.81
C ARG A 26 2.47 0.50 7.89
N ILE A 27 2.11 1.77 7.74
CA ILE A 27 1.24 2.48 8.70
C ILE A 27 -0.17 1.89 8.69
N GLY A 28 -0.72 1.56 7.52
CA GLY A 28 -2.02 0.89 7.41
C GLY A 28 -2.04 -0.44 8.17
N MET A 29 -0.95 -1.21 8.13
CA MET A 29 -0.82 -2.45 8.88
C MET A 29 -0.73 -2.21 10.40
N GLU A 30 -0.07 -1.14 10.85
CA GLU A 30 -0.02 -0.75 12.27
C GLU A 30 -1.42 -0.38 12.79
N ILE A 31 -2.21 0.33 12.00
CA ILE A 31 -3.60 0.67 12.33
C ILE A 31 -4.46 -0.59 12.40
N ALA A 32 -4.32 -1.52 11.44
CA ALA A 32 -5.08 -2.78 11.43
C ALA A 32 -4.72 -3.73 12.59
N LYS A 33 -3.50 -3.63 13.13
CA LYS A 33 -3.00 -4.48 14.21
C LYS A 33 -3.36 -4.00 15.62
N THR A 34 -4.04 -2.86 15.77
CA THR A 34 -4.46 -2.36 17.10
C THR A 34 -5.51 -3.24 17.77
N GLY A 35 -6.18 -4.13 17.02
CA GLY A 35 -7.20 -5.04 17.54
C GLY A 35 -8.54 -4.36 17.84
N GLU A 36 -8.62 -3.05 17.62
CA GLU A 36 -9.84 -2.26 17.73
C GLU A 36 -10.60 -2.26 16.40
N GLU A 37 -11.92 -2.04 16.46
CA GLU A 37 -12.72 -1.93 15.25
C GLU A 37 -12.28 -0.70 14.41
N LEU A 38 -12.14 -0.92 13.10
CA LEU A 38 -11.74 0.12 12.17
C LEU A 38 -12.96 0.91 11.70
N THR A 39 -12.83 2.23 11.74
CA THR A 39 -13.78 3.14 11.12
C THR A 39 -13.81 2.94 9.59
N GLU A 40 -14.84 3.48 8.94
CA GLU A 40 -14.93 3.46 7.48
C GLU A 40 -13.72 4.12 6.81
N GLU A 41 -13.28 5.26 7.35
CA GLU A 41 -12.11 6.00 6.85
C GLU A 41 -10.83 5.17 6.96
N GLU A 42 -10.59 4.52 8.09
CA GLU A 42 -9.39 3.69 8.29
C GLU A 42 -9.39 2.45 7.41
N ARG A 43 -10.55 1.80 7.23
CA ARG A 43 -10.67 0.67 6.29
C ARG A 43 -10.37 1.10 4.86
N SER A 44 -10.81 2.30 4.47
CA SER A 44 -10.50 2.88 3.17
C SER A 44 -8.99 3.11 3.02
N LEU A 45 -8.35 3.76 4.00
CA LEU A 45 -6.90 4.01 4.00
C LEU A 45 -6.09 2.72 3.88
N VAL A 46 -6.40 1.71 4.70
CA VAL A 46 -5.74 0.39 4.65
C VAL A 46 -5.92 -0.24 3.26
N SER A 47 -7.14 -0.17 2.71
CA SER A 47 -7.43 -0.73 1.38
C SER A 47 -6.64 -0.04 0.28
N VAL A 48 -6.56 1.29 0.29
CA VAL A 48 -5.83 2.06 -0.72
C VAL A 48 -4.34 1.75 -0.64
N ALA A 49 -3.76 1.74 0.57
CA ALA A 49 -2.35 1.45 0.78
C ALA A 49 -1.91 0.13 0.13
N PHE A 50 -2.59 -0.97 0.48
CA PHE A 50 -2.27 -2.29 -0.08
C PHE A 50 -2.59 -2.40 -1.58
N LYS A 51 -3.70 -1.81 -2.06
CA LYS A 51 -4.06 -1.82 -3.49
C LYS A 51 -3.02 -1.12 -4.35
N SER A 52 -2.46 -0.02 -3.86
CA SER A 52 -1.45 0.77 -4.56
C SER A 52 -0.09 0.04 -4.59
N GLU A 53 0.32 -0.56 -3.47
CA GLU A 53 1.57 -1.33 -3.40
C GLU A 53 1.52 -2.56 -4.34
N ILE A 54 0.49 -3.40 -4.24
CA ILE A 54 0.34 -4.57 -5.12
C ILE A 54 0.14 -4.15 -6.59
N GLY A 55 -0.43 -2.97 -6.83
CA GLY A 55 -0.56 -2.36 -8.15
C GLY A 55 0.79 -2.14 -8.81
N GLN A 56 1.73 -1.54 -8.08
CA GLN A 56 3.11 -1.33 -8.56
C GLN A 56 3.83 -2.66 -8.80
N LEU A 57 3.75 -3.60 -7.85
CA LEU A 57 4.39 -4.91 -7.99
C LEU A 57 3.88 -5.67 -9.23
N ARG A 58 2.56 -5.66 -9.48
CA ARG A 58 2.00 -6.26 -10.70
C ARG A 58 2.47 -5.54 -11.97
N SER A 59 2.61 -4.22 -11.94
CA SER A 59 3.13 -3.46 -13.08
C SER A 59 4.56 -3.89 -13.40
N SER A 60 5.43 -3.94 -12.38
CA SER A 60 6.80 -4.44 -12.52
C SER A 60 6.85 -5.88 -13.02
N TRP A 61 6.00 -6.75 -12.49
CA TRP A 61 5.90 -8.14 -12.95
C TRP A 61 5.53 -8.24 -14.44
N ARG A 62 4.53 -7.49 -14.92
CA ARG A 62 4.16 -7.50 -16.34
C ARG A 62 5.31 -7.07 -17.24
N VAL A 63 6.09 -6.07 -16.82
CA VAL A 63 7.28 -5.62 -17.57
C VAL A 63 8.30 -6.76 -17.66
N LEU A 64 8.60 -7.41 -16.54
CA LEU A 64 9.54 -8.53 -16.50
C LEU A 64 9.07 -9.71 -17.35
N SER A 65 7.81 -10.13 -17.23
CA SER A 65 7.26 -11.23 -18.05
C SER A 65 7.26 -10.91 -19.55
N SER A 66 7.02 -9.64 -19.91
CA SER A 66 7.12 -9.18 -21.31
C SER A 66 8.55 -9.28 -21.86
N ILE A 67 9.54 -8.90 -21.05
CA ILE A 67 10.96 -9.04 -21.40
C ILE A 67 11.32 -10.52 -21.56
N GLU A 68 10.96 -11.37 -20.60
CA GLU A 68 11.20 -12.81 -20.64
C GLU A 68 10.63 -13.45 -21.91
N THR A 69 9.35 -13.15 -22.23
CA THR A 69 8.68 -13.65 -23.44
C THR A 69 9.42 -13.23 -24.71
N ARG A 70 9.89 -11.98 -24.77
CA ARG A 70 10.64 -11.49 -25.92
C ARG A 70 12.00 -12.17 -26.07
N GLU A 71 12.71 -12.42 -24.98
CA GLU A 71 14.01 -13.10 -25.02
C GLU A 71 13.88 -14.57 -25.39
N GLN A 72 12.82 -15.26 -24.96
CA GLN A 72 12.52 -16.64 -25.38
C GLN A 72 12.28 -16.78 -26.89
N GLN A 73 11.77 -15.75 -27.56
CA GLN A 73 11.54 -15.76 -29.01
C GLN A 73 12.81 -15.47 -29.83
N ARG A 74 13.90 -15.02 -29.19
CA ARG A 74 15.17 -14.67 -29.86
C ARG A 74 16.16 -15.83 -29.92
N GLY A 75 15.94 -16.89 -29.13
CA GLY A 75 16.67 -18.17 -29.22
C GLY A 75 15.99 -19.14 -30.17
#